data_AF-A0A1G1V4S3-F1
#
_entry.id   AF-A0A1G1V4S3-F1
#
_cell.length_a   1.000
_cell.length_b   1.000
_cell.length_c   1.000
_cell.angle_alpha   90.00
_cell.angle_beta   90.00
_cell.angle_gamma   90.00
#
_symmetry.space_group_name_H-M   'P 1'
#
loop_
_entity.id
_entity.type
_entity.pdbx_description
1 polymer ?
#
loop_
_entity_poly.entity_id
_entity_poly.type
_entity_poly.pdbx_seq_one_letter_code
_entity_poly.pdbx_strand_id
1 'polypeptide(L)'
;MNATKIAKLLSVLLGPQMWLPVLFLATILRSGLTSQQLVILFPSILFLEVVIPLSYLYLAPKMGLATAWDLPKRKERYPFLALVFINNLVSLFLAHQFGTRLLFDLNILLITCLIVLFTITTHWQISLHTALNTFGGILINFLFGWNLLLLYITIPIIFWARLTLNKHSTIQLLTGIVVSGLIALGGLRYLGYL
;
A
#
# COMPACT_ATOMS: atom_id res chain seq x y z
N MET A 1 -29.29 5.01 -0.79
CA MET A 1 -28.31 4.50 0.21
C MET A 1 -27.72 5.69 0.95
N ASN A 2 -27.62 5.70 2.29
CA ASN A 2 -27.06 6.83 3.05
C ASN A 2 -25.58 7.07 2.64
N ALA A 3 -25.16 8.33 2.43
CA ALA A 3 -23.79 8.71 2.08
C ALA A 3 -22.73 8.05 2.98
N THR A 4 -23.00 7.92 4.27
CA THR A 4 -22.10 7.23 5.22
C THR A 4 -21.95 5.74 4.92
N LYS A 5 -23.01 5.05 4.46
CA LYS A 5 -22.92 3.64 4.05
C LYS A 5 -22.07 3.50 2.79
N ILE A 6 -22.25 4.39 1.81
CA ILE A 6 -21.43 4.45 0.59
C ILE A 6 -19.95 4.68 0.95
N ALA A 7 -19.68 5.67 1.80
CA ALA A 7 -18.32 5.99 2.24
C ALA A 7 -17.64 4.82 2.97
N LYS A 8 -18.37 4.09 3.83
CA LYS A 8 -17.86 2.86 4.47
C LYS A 8 -17.48 1.80 3.44
N LEU A 9 -18.37 1.52 2.48
CA LEU A 9 -18.12 0.55 1.43
C LEU A 9 -16.89 0.94 0.59
N LEU A 10 -16.82 2.19 0.14
CA LEU A 10 -15.68 2.69 -0.65
C LEU A 10 -14.38 2.70 0.16
N SER A 11 -14.41 3.03 1.45
CA SER A 11 -13.23 2.92 2.32
C SER A 11 -12.75 1.48 2.47
N VAL A 12 -13.65 0.49 2.35
CA VAL A 12 -13.28 -0.92 2.33
C VAL A 12 -12.75 -1.31 0.93
N LEU A 13 -13.42 -0.94 -0.14
CA LEU A 13 -13.00 -1.34 -1.49
C LEU A 13 -11.71 -0.66 -1.97
N LEU A 14 -11.45 0.55 -1.49
CA LEU A 14 -10.25 1.33 -1.85
C LEU A 14 -9.28 1.44 -0.67
N GLY A 15 -9.39 0.57 0.32
CA GLY A 15 -8.45 0.50 1.43
C GLY A 15 -7.37 -0.58 1.25
N PRO A 16 -6.52 -0.77 2.27
CA PRO A 16 -5.40 -1.72 2.20
C PRO A 16 -5.79 -3.15 1.82
N GLN A 17 -6.94 -3.62 2.27
CA GLN A 17 -7.49 -4.95 1.96
C GLN A 17 -7.58 -5.29 0.48
N MET A 18 -7.88 -4.30 -0.38
CA MET A 18 -7.95 -4.51 -1.82
C MET A 18 -6.66 -4.10 -2.52
N TRP A 19 -6.03 -3.02 -2.07
CA TRP A 19 -4.82 -2.52 -2.71
C TRP A 19 -3.61 -3.44 -2.53
N LEU A 20 -3.46 -4.11 -1.39
CA LEU A 20 -2.36 -5.07 -1.18
C LEU A 20 -2.39 -6.22 -2.20
N PRO A 21 -3.49 -6.99 -2.36
CA PRO A 21 -3.53 -8.06 -3.37
C PRO A 21 -3.45 -7.52 -4.80
N VAL A 22 -4.03 -6.35 -5.09
CA VAL A 22 -3.98 -5.76 -6.43
C VAL A 22 -2.55 -5.35 -6.81
N LEU A 23 -1.81 -4.70 -5.89
CA LEU A 23 -0.41 -4.33 -6.12
C LEU A 23 0.50 -5.56 -6.24
N PHE A 24 0.29 -6.55 -5.38
CA PHE A 24 0.98 -7.84 -5.48
C PHE A 24 0.80 -8.46 -6.86
N LEU A 25 -0.46 -8.62 -7.31
CA LEU A 25 -0.77 -9.24 -8.60
C LEU A 25 -0.21 -8.41 -9.76
N ALA A 26 -0.39 -7.09 -9.76
CA ALA A 26 0.16 -6.21 -10.79
C ALA A 26 1.69 -6.33 -10.89
N THR A 27 2.37 -6.34 -9.76
CA THR A 27 3.83 -6.47 -9.68
C THR A 27 4.29 -7.82 -10.19
N ILE A 28 3.69 -8.92 -9.74
CA ILE A 28 4.02 -10.26 -10.23
C ILE A 28 3.81 -10.37 -11.74
N LEU A 29 2.65 -9.94 -12.25
CA LEU A 29 2.33 -10.03 -13.68
C LEU A 29 3.28 -9.23 -14.57
N ARG A 30 3.86 -8.14 -14.06
CA ARG A 30 4.67 -7.20 -14.85
C ARG A 30 6.15 -7.18 -14.48
N SER A 31 6.56 -7.96 -13.48
CA SER A 31 7.95 -8.07 -13.01
C SER A 31 8.89 -8.79 -13.97
N GLY A 32 8.36 -9.53 -14.96
CA GLY A 32 9.17 -10.29 -15.93
C GLY A 32 9.79 -11.57 -15.34
N LEU A 33 9.21 -12.10 -14.27
CA LEU A 33 9.66 -13.36 -13.65
C LEU A 33 9.46 -14.56 -14.59
N THR A 34 10.44 -15.46 -14.61
CA THR A 34 10.32 -16.76 -15.29
C THR A 34 9.44 -17.72 -14.50
N SER A 35 8.99 -18.81 -15.14
CA SER A 35 8.22 -19.85 -14.47
C SER A 35 8.96 -20.47 -13.27
N GLN A 36 10.28 -20.65 -13.35
CA GLN A 36 11.07 -21.17 -12.24
C GLN A 36 11.11 -20.18 -11.06
N GLN A 37 11.27 -18.88 -11.34
CA GLN A 37 11.28 -17.86 -10.28
C GLN A 37 9.90 -17.74 -9.61
N LEU A 38 8.81 -17.86 -10.38
CA LEU A 38 7.45 -17.79 -9.88
C LEU A 38 7.12 -18.89 -8.86
N VAL A 39 7.67 -20.10 -9.02
CA VAL A 39 7.46 -21.21 -8.06
C VAL A 39 7.89 -20.81 -6.64
N ILE A 40 8.94 -20.01 -6.52
CA ILE A 40 9.47 -19.56 -5.23
C ILE A 40 8.80 -18.23 -4.84
N LEU A 41 8.87 -17.22 -5.71
CA LEU A 41 8.53 -15.86 -5.34
C LEU A 41 7.03 -15.62 -5.23
N PHE A 42 6.19 -16.29 -6.03
CA PHE A 42 4.75 -16.10 -5.94
C PHE A 42 4.20 -16.46 -4.55
N PRO A 43 4.37 -17.69 -4.03
CA PRO A 43 3.82 -18.04 -2.72
C PRO A 43 4.50 -17.26 -1.59
N SER A 44 5.81 -17.03 -1.67
CA SER A 44 6.53 -16.28 -0.62
C SER A 44 6.06 -14.83 -0.52
N ILE A 45 6.01 -14.10 -1.64
CA ILE A 45 5.59 -12.70 -1.64
C ILE A 45 4.09 -12.58 -1.35
N LEU A 46 3.25 -13.48 -1.88
CA LEU A 46 1.82 -13.54 -1.52
C LEU A 46 1.64 -13.66 -0.01
N PHE A 47 2.40 -14.56 0.61
CA PHE A 47 2.30 -14.77 2.04
C PHE A 47 2.77 -13.54 2.83
N LEU A 48 3.94 -12.99 2.49
CA LEU A 48 4.57 -11.86 3.17
C LEU A 48 3.80 -10.54 3.02
N GLU A 49 3.34 -10.22 1.81
CA GLU A 49 2.78 -8.91 1.47
C GLU A 49 1.24 -8.87 1.52
N VAL A 50 0.57 -10.03 1.41
CA VAL A 50 -0.89 -10.10 1.40
C VAL A 50 -1.43 -10.90 2.58
N VAL A 51 -1.06 -12.17 2.72
CA VAL A 51 -1.69 -13.05 3.71
C VAL A 51 -1.41 -12.60 5.14
N ILE A 52 -0.15 -12.37 5.51
CA ILE A 52 0.20 -11.97 6.88
C ILE A 52 -0.41 -10.60 7.22
N PRO A 53 -0.25 -9.52 6.41
CA PRO A 53 -0.79 -8.21 6.76
C PRO A 53 -2.32 -8.22 6.87
N LEU A 54 -3.03 -8.88 5.96
CA LEU A 54 -4.50 -8.97 6.03
C LEU A 54 -4.96 -9.81 7.22
N SER A 55 -4.26 -10.89 7.53
CA SER A 55 -4.53 -11.69 8.73
C SER A 55 -4.36 -10.85 9.99
N TYR A 56 -3.32 -10.01 10.05
CA TYR A 56 -3.13 -9.08 11.18
C TYR A 56 -4.31 -8.11 11.32
N LEU A 57 -4.73 -7.45 10.24
CA LEU A 57 -5.85 -6.50 10.28
C LEU A 57 -7.16 -7.16 10.73
N TYR A 58 -7.35 -8.43 10.40
CA TYR A 58 -8.54 -9.19 10.78
C TYR A 58 -8.48 -9.75 12.21
N LEU A 59 -7.32 -10.26 12.64
CA LEU A 59 -7.16 -10.96 13.91
C LEU A 59 -6.86 -10.01 15.08
N ALA A 60 -6.15 -8.90 14.84
CA ALA A 60 -5.77 -7.98 15.92
C ALA A 60 -6.97 -7.46 16.74
N PRO A 61 -8.12 -7.07 16.14
CA PRO A 61 -9.29 -6.69 16.93
C PRO A 61 -9.91 -7.85 17.71
N LYS A 62 -9.91 -9.07 17.15
CA LYS A 62 -10.42 -10.27 17.82
C LYS A 62 -9.57 -10.68 19.02
N MET A 63 -8.29 -10.36 18.98
CA MET A 63 -7.31 -10.62 20.04
C MET A 63 -7.22 -9.47 21.06
N GLY A 64 -8.02 -8.40 20.91
CA GLY A 64 -7.95 -7.22 21.79
C GLY A 64 -6.71 -6.34 21.58
N LEU A 65 -5.94 -6.56 20.50
CA LEU A 65 -4.73 -5.80 20.17
C LEU A 65 -5.05 -4.48 19.44
N ALA A 66 -6.24 -4.37 18.84
CA ALA A 66 -6.71 -3.18 18.14
C ALA A 66 -8.20 -2.94 18.38
N THR A 67 -8.66 -1.70 18.22
CA THR A 67 -10.10 -1.39 18.40
C THR A 67 -10.95 -1.71 17.18
N ALA A 68 -10.35 -1.68 15.99
CA ALA A 68 -11.01 -2.01 14.74
C ALA A 68 -9.97 -2.44 13.69
N TRP A 69 -10.45 -3.09 12.63
CA TRP A 69 -9.62 -3.59 11.54
C TRP A 69 -8.89 -2.47 10.76
N ASP A 70 -9.39 -1.23 10.80
CA ASP A 70 -8.77 -0.08 10.12
C ASP A 70 -7.70 0.64 10.96
N LEU A 71 -7.32 0.04 12.11
CA LEU A 71 -6.31 0.55 13.06
C LEU A 71 -6.44 2.07 13.26
N PRO A 72 -7.58 2.54 13.80
CA PRO A 72 -7.92 3.97 13.80
C PRO A 72 -6.98 4.79 14.68
N LYS A 73 -6.44 4.19 15.75
CA LYS A 73 -5.48 4.86 16.65
C LYS A 73 -4.06 4.69 16.14
N ARG A 74 -3.26 5.75 16.15
CA ARG A 74 -1.84 5.72 15.74
C ARG A 74 -1.04 4.61 16.44
N LYS A 75 -1.21 4.47 17.76
CA LYS A 75 -0.50 3.45 18.56
C LYS A 75 -0.86 2.01 18.16
N GLU A 76 -2.08 1.77 17.66
CA GLU A 76 -2.51 0.45 17.14
C GLU A 76 -1.86 0.13 15.79
N ARG A 77 -1.33 1.15 15.08
CA ARG A 77 -0.64 0.95 13.79
C ARG A 77 0.81 0.55 13.94
N TYR A 78 1.46 0.81 15.08
CA TYR A 78 2.90 0.56 15.20
C TYR A 78 3.27 -0.92 15.04
N PRO A 79 2.58 -1.87 15.68
CA PRO A 79 2.92 -3.28 15.50
C PRO A 79 2.60 -3.75 14.07
N PHE A 80 1.52 -3.25 13.46
CA PHE A 80 1.19 -3.53 12.07
C PHE A 80 2.27 -3.00 11.11
N LEU A 81 2.71 -1.75 11.29
CA LEU A 81 3.72 -1.13 10.42
C LEU A 81 5.09 -1.79 10.60
N ALA A 82 5.45 -2.18 11.82
CA ALA A 82 6.66 -2.97 12.07
C ALA A 82 6.59 -4.35 11.39
N LEU A 83 5.45 -5.05 11.48
CA LEU A 83 5.22 -6.32 10.80
C LEU A 83 5.35 -6.17 9.28
N VAL A 84 4.71 -5.17 8.69
CA VAL A 84 4.77 -4.92 7.24
C VAL A 84 6.21 -4.57 6.85
N PHE A 85 6.91 -3.77 7.63
CA PHE A 85 8.31 -3.42 7.38
C PHE A 85 9.21 -4.66 7.36
N ILE A 86 9.13 -5.53 8.36
CA ILE A 86 9.92 -6.77 8.43
C ILE A 86 9.59 -7.68 7.23
N ASN A 87 8.31 -7.87 6.91
CA ASN A 87 7.89 -8.68 5.77
C ASN A 87 8.46 -8.12 4.45
N ASN A 88 8.49 -6.80 4.29
CA ASN A 88 9.06 -6.15 3.11
C ASN A 88 10.59 -6.32 3.06
N LEU A 89 11.32 -6.30 4.18
CA LEU A 89 12.75 -6.58 4.18
C LEU A 89 13.04 -8.02 3.72
N VAL A 90 12.22 -8.99 4.15
CA VAL A 90 12.32 -10.37 3.67
C VAL A 90 11.96 -10.46 2.19
N SER A 91 10.90 -9.78 1.74
CA SER A 91 10.50 -9.72 0.33
C SER A 91 11.60 -9.11 -0.56
N LEU A 92 12.23 -8.02 -0.11
CA LEU A 92 13.36 -7.39 -0.77
C LEU A 92 14.55 -8.34 -0.89
N PHE A 93 14.88 -9.07 0.18
CA PHE A 93 15.93 -10.07 0.15
C PHE A 93 15.63 -11.17 -0.89
N LEU A 94 14.41 -11.69 -0.91
CA LEU A 94 13.99 -12.69 -1.89
C LEU A 94 14.03 -12.14 -3.33
N ALA A 95 13.59 -10.90 -3.54
CA ALA A 95 13.66 -10.22 -4.82
C ALA A 95 15.10 -10.03 -5.29
N HIS A 96 16.04 -9.74 -4.37
CA HIS A 96 17.46 -9.64 -4.67
C HIS A 96 18.06 -11.00 -5.09
N GLN A 97 17.73 -12.07 -4.36
CA GLN A 97 18.32 -13.39 -4.61
C GLN A 97 17.73 -14.10 -5.83
N PHE A 98 16.42 -13.98 -6.04
CA PHE A 98 15.69 -14.81 -7.00
C PHE A 98 14.86 -14.01 -8.00
N GLY A 99 14.72 -12.70 -7.81
CA GLY A 99 13.81 -11.86 -8.59
C GLY A 99 14.45 -11.20 -9.81
N THR A 100 13.71 -10.25 -10.38
CA THR A 100 14.22 -9.35 -11.42
C THR A 100 14.66 -8.03 -10.80
N ARG A 101 15.48 -7.26 -11.53
CA ARG A 101 15.84 -5.91 -11.14
C ARG A 101 14.61 -5.03 -10.90
N LEU A 102 13.60 -5.14 -11.77
CA LEU A 102 12.34 -4.41 -11.63
C LEU A 102 11.62 -4.76 -10.31
N LEU A 103 11.53 -6.05 -9.97
CA LEU A 103 10.89 -6.47 -8.71
C LEU A 103 11.63 -5.92 -7.49
N PHE A 104 12.97 -5.99 -7.50
CA PHE A 104 13.82 -5.46 -6.45
C PHE A 104 13.64 -3.95 -6.28
N ASP A 105 13.68 -3.21 -7.38
CA ASP A 105 13.51 -1.75 -7.43
C ASP A 105 12.14 -1.32 -6.90
N LEU A 106 11.06 -2.02 -7.30
CA LEU A 106 9.71 -1.76 -6.78
C LEU A 106 9.60 -2.03 -5.27
N ASN A 107 10.30 -3.06 -4.76
CA ASN A 107 10.36 -3.35 -3.33
C ASN A 107 11.10 -2.23 -2.57
N ILE A 108 12.21 -1.71 -3.11
CA ILE A 108 12.92 -0.54 -2.54
C ILE A 108 12.00 0.67 -2.46
N LEU A 109 11.21 0.95 -3.51
CA LEU A 109 10.25 2.06 -3.49
C LEU A 109 9.17 1.86 -2.43
N LEU A 110 8.64 0.65 -2.30
CA LEU A 110 7.62 0.32 -1.30
C LEU A 110 8.16 0.49 0.12
N ILE A 111 9.36 -0.02 0.41
CA ILE A 111 10.03 0.15 1.71
C ILE A 111 10.28 1.63 2.00
N THR A 112 10.77 2.38 1.01
CA THR A 112 11.03 3.82 1.17
C THR A 112 9.74 4.56 1.51
N CYS A 113 8.65 4.26 0.80
CA CYS A 113 7.34 4.83 1.09
C CYS A 113 6.85 4.45 2.50
N LEU A 114 7.01 3.19 2.89
CA LEU A 114 6.61 2.69 4.21
C LEU A 114 7.38 3.40 5.33
N ILE A 115 8.71 3.53 5.22
CA ILE A 115 9.55 4.23 6.19
C ILE A 115 9.09 5.67 6.35
N VAL A 116 8.92 6.41 5.24
CA VAL A 116 8.53 7.82 5.30
C VAL A 116 7.13 7.97 5.91
N LEU A 117 6.15 7.19 5.48
CA LEU A 117 4.79 7.24 6.02
C LEU A 117 4.76 6.83 7.50
N PHE A 118 5.56 5.84 7.90
CA PHE A 118 5.69 5.42 9.29
C PHE A 118 6.26 6.53 10.16
N THR A 119 7.40 7.12 9.76
CA THR A 119 8.04 8.24 10.47
C THR A 119 7.11 9.44 10.59
N ILE A 120 6.33 9.75 9.56
CA ILE A 120 5.31 10.81 9.70
C ILE A 120 4.24 10.37 10.71
N THR A 121 3.74 9.14 10.61
CA THR A 121 2.64 8.62 11.45
C THR A 121 3.00 8.58 12.94
N THR A 122 4.27 8.40 13.32
CA THR A 122 4.69 8.43 14.73
C THR A 122 4.44 9.80 15.37
N HIS A 123 4.62 10.89 14.61
CA HIS A 123 4.45 12.26 15.10
C HIS A 123 3.07 12.85 14.76
N TRP A 124 2.51 12.54 13.59
CA TRP A 124 1.27 13.12 13.06
C TRP A 124 0.48 12.15 12.19
N GLN A 125 -0.83 12.06 12.39
CA GLN A 125 -1.66 11.06 11.71
C GLN A 125 -1.85 11.38 10.22
N ILE A 126 -1.17 10.65 9.33
CA ILE A 126 -1.42 10.69 7.89
C ILE A 126 -2.46 9.65 7.46
N SER A 127 -3.11 9.88 6.32
CA SER A 127 -4.03 8.89 5.75
C SER A 127 -3.30 7.88 4.87
N LEU A 128 -3.15 6.66 5.39
CA LEU A 128 -2.63 5.53 4.61
C LEU A 128 -3.53 5.16 3.43
N HIS A 129 -4.83 5.48 3.49
CA HIS A 129 -5.75 5.20 2.39
C HIS A 129 -5.42 6.06 1.17
N THR A 130 -5.35 7.39 1.31
CA THR A 130 -4.99 8.25 0.17
C THR A 130 -3.56 8.02 -0.29
N ALA A 131 -2.63 7.74 0.64
CA ALA A 131 -1.26 7.40 0.30
C ALA A 131 -1.16 6.12 -0.55
N LEU A 132 -1.87 5.05 -0.17
CA LEU A 132 -1.83 3.78 -0.90
C LEU A 132 -2.52 3.86 -2.25
N ASN A 133 -3.65 4.57 -2.36
CA ASN A 133 -4.32 4.80 -3.66
C ASN A 133 -3.42 5.59 -4.61
N THR A 134 -2.66 6.57 -4.08
CA THR A 134 -1.76 7.39 -4.90
C THR A 134 -0.52 6.61 -5.30
N PHE A 135 0.23 6.07 -4.32
CA PHE A 135 1.43 5.28 -4.57
C PHE A 135 1.14 4.07 -5.45
N GLY A 136 0.13 3.27 -5.07
CA GLY A 136 -0.26 2.09 -5.79
C GLY A 136 -0.81 2.41 -7.18
N GLY A 137 -1.64 3.45 -7.30
CA GLY A 137 -2.13 3.92 -8.59
C GLY A 137 -1.00 4.33 -9.55
N ILE A 138 0.03 5.03 -9.04
CA ILE A 138 1.20 5.41 -9.85
C ILE A 138 2.01 4.17 -10.26
N LEU A 139 2.32 3.26 -9.33
CA LEU A 139 3.09 2.06 -9.66
C LEU A 139 2.36 1.16 -10.65
N ILE A 140 1.06 0.93 -10.48
CA ILE A 140 0.28 0.15 -11.44
C ILE A 140 0.23 0.86 -12.79
N ASN A 141 -0.02 2.17 -12.83
CA ASN A 141 -0.06 2.88 -14.09
C ASN A 141 1.30 2.77 -14.83
N PHE A 142 2.41 2.95 -14.12
CA PHE A 142 3.76 2.73 -14.63
C PHE A 142 3.94 1.30 -15.19
N LEU A 143 3.61 0.27 -14.40
CA LEU A 143 3.75 -1.13 -14.80
C LEU A 143 2.97 -1.47 -16.07
N PHE A 144 1.88 -0.75 -16.35
CA PHE A 144 1.02 -0.93 -17.53
C PHE A 144 1.23 0.16 -18.60
N GLY A 145 2.37 0.86 -18.58
CA GLY A 145 2.79 1.77 -19.64
C GLY A 145 2.04 3.11 -19.66
N TRP A 146 1.63 3.61 -18.50
CA TRP A 146 0.97 4.91 -18.31
C TRP A 146 -0.42 5.06 -18.93
N ASN A 147 -1.07 3.95 -19.29
CA ASN A 147 -2.38 3.93 -19.97
C ASN A 147 -3.60 3.88 -19.03
N LEU A 148 -3.39 3.71 -17.72
CA LEU A 148 -4.44 3.48 -16.73
C LEU A 148 -4.80 4.76 -15.94
N LEU A 149 -4.96 5.89 -16.62
CA LEU A 149 -5.27 7.18 -15.99
C LEU A 149 -6.56 7.16 -15.15
N LEU A 150 -7.52 6.31 -15.52
CA LEU A 150 -8.77 6.11 -14.76
C LEU A 150 -8.51 5.64 -13.32
N LEU A 151 -7.38 4.99 -13.02
CA LEU A 151 -7.04 4.60 -11.64
C LEU A 151 -6.96 5.79 -10.69
N TYR A 152 -6.59 6.98 -11.19
CA TYR A 152 -6.48 8.16 -10.34
C TYR A 152 -7.83 8.68 -9.83
N ILE A 153 -8.96 8.25 -10.41
CA ILE A 153 -10.30 8.56 -9.87
C ILE A 153 -10.51 7.95 -8.48
N THR A 154 -9.77 6.90 -8.13
CA THR A 154 -9.83 6.30 -6.80
C THR A 154 -9.40 7.27 -5.71
N ILE A 155 -8.50 8.23 -6.02
CA ILE A 155 -7.97 9.22 -5.08
C ILE A 155 -9.08 10.18 -4.58
N PRO A 156 -9.81 10.92 -5.43
CA PRO A 156 -10.90 11.78 -4.95
C PRO A 156 -12.03 10.97 -4.31
N ILE A 157 -12.30 9.75 -4.77
CA ILE A 157 -13.32 8.87 -4.18
C ILE A 157 -12.95 8.49 -2.74
N ILE A 158 -11.72 8.02 -2.51
CA ILE A 158 -11.28 7.65 -1.16
C ILE A 158 -11.12 8.89 -0.28
N PHE A 159 -10.69 10.02 -0.84
CA PHE A 159 -10.60 11.30 -0.14
C PHE A 159 -11.96 11.70 0.43
N TRP A 160 -13.00 11.72 -0.42
CA TRP A 160 -14.37 12.01 -0.01
C TRP A 160 -14.87 11.01 1.04
N ALA A 161 -14.61 9.71 0.86
CA ALA A 161 -15.04 8.69 1.80
C ALA A 161 -14.42 8.90 3.20
N ARG A 162 -13.12 9.21 3.29
CA ARG A 162 -12.44 9.42 4.57
C ARG A 162 -12.87 10.72 5.26
N LEU A 163 -13.16 11.78 4.50
CA LEU A 163 -13.78 13.01 5.04
C LEU A 163 -15.19 12.73 5.57
N THR A 164 -16.03 12.07 4.79
CA THR A 164 -17.43 11.77 5.16
C THR A 164 -17.51 10.91 6.43
N LEU A 165 -16.52 10.04 6.65
CA LEU A 165 -16.42 9.21 7.86
C LEU A 165 -15.75 9.92 9.04
N ASN A 166 -15.36 11.20 8.90
CA ASN A 166 -14.61 11.96 9.90
C ASN A 166 -13.34 11.22 10.39
N LYS A 167 -12.71 10.46 9.49
CA LYS A 167 -11.53 9.64 9.84
C LYS A 167 -10.22 10.42 9.75
N HIS A 168 -10.19 11.46 8.92
CA HIS A 168 -9.02 12.30 8.67
C HIS A 168 -9.45 13.72 8.32
N SER A 169 -8.57 14.70 8.56
CA SER A 169 -8.76 16.06 8.05
C SER A 169 -8.25 16.19 6.61
N THR A 170 -8.67 17.25 5.92
CA THR A 170 -8.24 17.58 4.55
C THR A 170 -6.72 17.59 4.42
N ILE A 171 -6.02 18.20 5.38
CA ILE A 171 -4.55 18.29 5.35
C ILE A 171 -3.90 16.89 5.49
N GLN A 172 -4.43 16.01 6.34
CA GLN A 172 -3.90 14.65 6.50
C GLN A 172 -4.08 13.79 5.24
N LEU A 173 -5.16 14.02 4.51
CA LEU A 173 -5.45 13.35 3.24
C LEU A 173 -4.55 13.87 2.13
N LEU A 174 -4.43 15.20 1.99
CA LEU A 174 -3.55 15.85 1.00
C LEU A 174 -2.09 15.49 1.22
N THR A 175 -1.58 15.51 2.46
CA THR A 175 -0.20 15.09 2.73
C THR A 175 0.02 13.62 2.32
N GLY A 176 -0.97 12.74 2.57
CA GLY A 176 -0.92 11.35 2.09
C GLY A 176 -0.73 11.25 0.58
N ILE A 177 -1.47 12.05 -0.19
CA ILE A 177 -1.36 12.10 -1.66
C ILE A 177 0.01 12.62 -2.07
N VAL A 178 0.39 13.81 -1.58
CA VAL A 178 1.63 14.49 -2.01
C VAL A 178 2.87 13.68 -1.68
N VAL A 179 3.02 13.24 -0.43
CA VAL A 179 4.22 12.51 0.02
C VAL A 179 4.38 11.22 -0.77
N SER A 180 3.32 10.42 -0.88
CA SER A 180 3.39 9.13 -1.55
C SER A 180 3.56 9.26 -3.07
N GLY A 181 2.96 10.28 -3.68
CA GLY A 181 3.14 10.61 -5.10
C GLY A 181 4.57 11.07 -5.42
N LEU A 182 5.16 11.91 -4.58
CA LEU A 182 6.56 12.34 -4.73
C LEU A 182 7.53 11.17 -4.60
N ILE A 183 7.31 10.27 -3.64
CA ILE A 183 8.14 9.07 -3.48
C ILE A 183 8.02 8.16 -4.71
N ALA A 184 6.79 7.91 -5.19
CA ALA A 184 6.59 7.04 -6.35
C ALA A 184 7.22 7.62 -7.62
N LEU A 185 6.89 8.86 -7.99
CA LEU A 185 7.38 9.49 -9.23
C LEU A 185 8.88 9.80 -9.15
N GLY A 186 9.32 10.39 -8.03
CA GLY A 186 10.72 10.71 -7.80
C GLY A 186 11.59 9.46 -7.74
N GLY A 187 11.09 8.40 -7.10
CA GLY A 187 11.76 7.11 -7.03
C GLY A 187 11.86 6.41 -8.38
N LEU A 188 10.77 6.37 -9.16
CA LEU A 188 10.81 5.82 -10.53
C LEU A 188 11.80 6.58 -11.42
N ARG A 189 11.81 7.91 -11.36
CA ARG A 189 12.78 8.75 -12.07
C ARG A 189 14.21 8.48 -11.61
N TYR A 190 14.45 8.41 -10.30
CA TYR A 190 15.78 8.13 -9.74
C TYR A 190 16.33 6.76 -10.19
N LEU A 191 15.46 5.76 -10.29
CA LEU A 191 15.81 4.41 -10.75
C LEU A 191 15.93 4.29 -12.27
N GLY A 192 15.63 5.36 -13.02
CA GLY A 192 15.79 5.41 -14.48
C GLY A 192 14.58 4.90 -15.29
N TYR A 193 13.39 4.86 -14.68
CA TYR A 193 12.15 4.41 -15.33
C TYR A 193 11.32 5.56 -15.95
N LEU A 194 11.65 6.82 -15.63
CA LEU A 194 11.05 8.06 -16.15
C LEU A 194 12.15 9.05 -16.54
#